data_AF-A0A0F9HX15-F1
#
_entry.id   AF-A0A0F9HX15-F1
#
_cell.length_a   1.000
_cell.length_b   1.000
_cell.length_c   1.000
_cell.angle_alpha   90.00
_cell.angle_beta   90.00
_cell.angle_gamma   90.00
#
_symmetry.space_group_name_H-M   'P 1'
#
loop_
_entity.id
_entity.type
_entity.pdbx_description
1 polymer ?
#
loop_
_entity_poly.entity_id
_entity_poly.type
_entity_poly.pdbx_seq_one_letter_code
_entity_poly.pdbx_strand_id
1 'polypeptide(L)'
;YQTEENLLDPELEHRQWEIFDIVWFKIIELEKELVLKRNKVLNSKSDEELVAILFNKVKNQADLSSINLNTYWSEIGVENIFDFPQATYYRWEKINNMVWQKAKELKKQRRHEEIEKERNDSYKFIDDIIEWVKEKGLKKLSKINLKLYLSEKKIDLAPVNRQALYLEVNKEIESKKEKK
;
A
#
# COMPACT_ATOMS: atom_id res chain seq x y z
N TYR A 1 -52.82 -43.94 34.53
CA TYR A 1 -51.45 -43.45 34.38
C TYR A 1 -51.49 -41.95 34.34
N GLN A 2 -51.38 -41.30 35.50
CA GLN A 2 -51.10 -39.87 35.56
C GLN A 2 -49.58 -39.76 35.70
N THR A 3 -48.95 -39.19 34.69
CA THR A 3 -47.54 -38.79 34.74
C THR A 3 -47.43 -37.65 35.74
N GLU A 4 -46.75 -37.88 36.86
CA GLU A 4 -46.27 -36.80 37.73
C GLU A 4 -45.26 -35.98 36.91
N GLU A 5 -45.67 -34.80 36.47
CA GLU A 5 -44.74 -33.77 36.02
C GLU A 5 -43.88 -33.39 37.22
N ASN A 6 -42.63 -33.85 37.22
CA ASN A 6 -41.58 -33.33 38.09
C ASN A 6 -41.41 -31.84 37.76
N LEU A 7 -42.13 -30.98 38.47
CA LEU A 7 -41.88 -29.55 38.50
C LEU A 7 -40.48 -29.35 39.07
N LEU A 8 -39.55 -28.93 38.21
CA LEU A 8 -38.21 -28.54 38.62
C LEU A 8 -38.32 -27.41 39.66
N ASP A 9 -37.61 -27.57 40.77
CA ASP A 9 -37.50 -26.58 41.82
C ASP A 9 -36.94 -25.27 41.24
N PRO A 10 -37.73 -24.17 41.18
CA PRO A 10 -37.32 -22.91 40.58
C PRO A 10 -36.08 -22.30 41.23
N GLU A 11 -35.85 -22.58 42.52
CA GLU A 11 -34.67 -22.10 43.25
C GLU A 11 -33.40 -22.85 42.79
N LEU A 12 -33.56 -24.11 42.40
CA LEU A 12 -32.50 -24.97 41.89
C LEU A 12 -32.15 -24.60 40.43
N GLU A 13 -33.14 -24.25 39.62
CA GLU A 13 -32.90 -23.65 38.29
C GLU A 13 -32.19 -22.30 38.40
N HIS A 14 -32.63 -21.40 39.30
CA HIS A 14 -31.99 -20.09 39.48
C HIS A 14 -30.53 -20.21 39.91
N ARG A 15 -30.21 -21.11 40.83
CA ARG A 15 -28.82 -21.40 41.25
C ARG A 15 -27.99 -22.02 40.12
N GLN A 16 -28.58 -22.86 39.26
CA GLN A 16 -27.88 -23.39 38.09
C GLN A 16 -27.55 -22.30 37.07
N TRP A 17 -28.46 -21.34 36.85
CA TRP A 17 -28.21 -20.18 36.01
C TRP A 17 -27.11 -19.27 36.58
N GLU A 18 -27.11 -19.00 37.89
CA GLU A 18 -26.04 -18.22 38.53
C GLU A 18 -24.67 -18.90 38.43
N ILE A 19 -24.61 -20.22 38.63
CA ILE A 19 -23.37 -21.00 38.47
C ILE A 19 -22.92 -20.97 37.01
N PHE A 20 -23.83 -21.11 36.05
CA PHE A 20 -23.54 -21.04 34.63
C PHE A 20 -22.98 -19.68 34.24
N ASP A 21 -23.59 -18.58 34.71
CA ASP A 21 -23.13 -17.22 34.45
C ASP A 21 -21.72 -17.00 35.02
N ILE A 22 -21.47 -17.41 36.27
CA ILE A 22 -20.14 -17.27 36.91
C ILE A 22 -19.07 -18.07 36.15
N VAL A 23 -19.38 -19.28 35.71
CA VAL A 23 -18.46 -20.13 34.93
C VAL A 23 -18.22 -19.51 33.56
N TRP A 24 -19.26 -19.00 32.91
CA TRP A 24 -19.16 -18.34 31.61
C TRP A 24 -18.31 -17.07 31.66
N PHE A 25 -18.48 -16.22 32.68
CA PHE A 25 -17.63 -15.04 32.87
C PHE A 25 -16.16 -15.41 33.05
N LYS A 26 -15.85 -16.46 33.83
CA LYS A 26 -14.47 -16.94 33.99
C LYS A 26 -13.87 -17.49 32.70
N ILE A 27 -14.66 -18.19 31.89
CA ILE A 27 -14.23 -18.68 30.56
C ILE A 27 -13.87 -17.48 29.67
N ILE A 28 -14.74 -16.46 29.61
CA ILE A 28 -14.49 -15.24 28.83
C ILE A 28 -13.22 -14.51 29.31
N GLU A 29 -12.99 -14.40 30.62
CA GLU A 29 -11.77 -13.77 31.15
C GLU A 29 -10.51 -14.56 30.77
N LEU A 30 -10.53 -15.89 30.90
CA LEU A 30 -9.41 -16.75 30.50
C LEU A 30 -9.13 -16.66 29.00
N GLU A 31 -10.17 -16.60 28.16
CA GLU A 31 -10.02 -16.40 26.72
C GLU A 31 -9.37 -15.06 26.41
N LYS A 32 -9.79 -13.97 27.06
CA LYS A 32 -9.15 -12.65 26.93
C LYS A 32 -7.67 -12.70 27.33
N GLU A 33 -7.34 -13.33 28.44
CA GLU A 33 -5.94 -13.50 28.87
C GLU A 33 -5.11 -14.32 27.87
N LEU A 34 -5.69 -15.39 27.31
CA LEU A 34 -5.03 -16.23 26.31
C LEU A 34 -4.80 -15.45 25.01
N VAL A 35 -5.77 -14.66 24.54
CA VAL A 35 -5.63 -13.79 23.37
C VAL A 35 -4.55 -12.74 23.59
N LEU A 36 -4.49 -12.13 24.78
CA LEU A 36 -3.45 -11.17 25.14
C LEU A 36 -2.05 -11.81 25.20
N LYS A 37 -1.95 -13.04 25.70
CA LYS A 37 -0.70 -13.83 25.71
C LYS A 37 -0.25 -14.22 24.31
N ARG A 38 -1.17 -14.65 23.44
CA ARG A 38 -0.88 -15.01 22.04
C ARG A 38 -0.36 -13.81 21.25
N ASN A 39 -0.94 -12.64 21.46
CA ASN A 39 -0.56 -11.41 20.75
C ASN A 39 0.47 -10.57 21.51
N LYS A 40 1.46 -11.22 22.13
CA LYS A 40 2.52 -10.57 22.91
C LYS A 40 3.24 -9.48 22.12
N VAL A 41 3.43 -9.67 20.81
CA VAL A 41 4.11 -8.71 19.93
C VAL A 41 3.33 -7.40 19.83
N LEU A 42 2.01 -7.48 19.66
CA LEU A 42 1.15 -6.31 19.65
C LEU A 42 1.21 -5.58 21.01
N ASN A 43 1.25 -6.32 22.12
CA ASN A 43 1.25 -5.76 23.47
C ASN A 43 2.61 -5.26 23.98
N SER A 44 3.72 -5.64 23.34
CA SER A 44 5.08 -5.32 23.81
C SER A 44 5.81 -4.29 22.95
N LYS A 45 5.38 -4.06 21.71
CA LYS A 45 6.00 -3.11 20.78
C LYS A 45 5.20 -1.82 20.66
N SER A 46 5.88 -0.72 20.33
CA SER A 46 5.19 0.52 19.99
C SER A 46 4.51 0.44 18.62
N ASP A 47 3.59 1.35 18.35
CA ASP A 47 2.95 1.46 17.03
C ASP A 47 4.00 1.72 15.93
N GLU A 48 4.96 2.61 16.19
CA GLU A 48 6.03 2.98 15.25
C GLU A 48 6.93 1.78 14.92
N GLU A 49 7.27 0.97 15.91
CA GLU A 49 8.06 -0.24 15.72
C GLU A 49 7.32 -1.27 14.86
N LEU A 50 6.03 -1.50 15.14
CA LEU A 50 5.21 -2.44 14.37
C LEU A 50 5.02 -1.95 12.92
N VAL A 51 4.77 -0.65 12.73
CA VAL A 51 4.73 -0.03 11.41
C VAL A 51 6.04 -0.25 10.67
N ALA A 52 7.20 -0.03 11.32
CA ALA A 52 8.50 -0.22 10.69
C ALA A 52 8.75 -1.67 10.29
N ILE A 53 8.41 -2.64 11.16
CA ILE A 53 8.57 -4.07 10.89
C ILE A 53 7.72 -4.49 9.68
N LEU A 54 6.44 -4.15 9.69
CA LEU A 54 5.51 -4.51 8.62
C LEU A 54 5.88 -3.79 7.31
N PHE A 55 6.21 -2.50 7.39
CA PHE A 55 6.62 -1.74 6.22
C PHE A 55 7.91 -2.33 5.60
N ASN A 56 8.87 -2.76 6.40
CA ASN A 56 10.10 -3.39 5.90
C ASN A 56 9.84 -4.70 5.15
N LYS A 57 8.79 -5.45 5.50
CA LYS A 57 8.40 -6.67 4.79
C LYS A 57 7.78 -6.39 3.42
N VAL A 58 7.07 -5.26 3.28
CA VAL A 58 6.33 -4.93 2.06
C VAL A 58 7.08 -3.99 1.11
N LYS A 59 8.00 -3.17 1.63
CA LYS A 59 8.62 -2.08 0.85
C LYS A 59 9.30 -2.56 -0.42
N ASN A 60 9.81 -3.79 -0.48
CA ASN A 60 10.52 -4.32 -1.65
C ASN A 60 9.60 -5.03 -2.66
N GLN A 61 8.31 -5.14 -2.39
CA GLN A 61 7.37 -5.71 -3.35
C GLN A 61 7.31 -4.86 -4.62
N ALA A 62 7.13 -5.54 -5.76
CA ALA A 62 6.92 -4.91 -7.05
C ALA A 62 5.59 -4.16 -7.09
N ASP A 63 4.51 -4.79 -6.59
CA ASP A 63 3.19 -4.18 -6.49
C ASP A 63 2.85 -3.83 -5.03
N LEU A 64 2.86 -2.53 -4.73
CA LEU A 64 2.45 -2.00 -3.43
C LEU A 64 0.94 -1.74 -3.32
N SER A 65 0.13 -2.08 -4.34
CA SER A 65 -1.33 -1.91 -4.31
C SER A 65 -2.10 -3.11 -3.79
N SER A 66 -1.48 -4.28 -3.73
CA SER A 66 -2.10 -5.54 -3.33
C SER A 66 -1.46 -6.14 -2.07
N ILE A 67 -0.94 -5.29 -1.19
CA ILE A 67 -0.24 -5.70 0.04
C ILE A 67 -1.19 -6.51 0.95
N ASN A 68 -0.81 -7.75 1.24
CA ASN A 68 -1.49 -8.58 2.23
C ASN A 68 -0.82 -8.45 3.60
N LEU A 69 -1.27 -7.49 4.42
CA LEU A 69 -0.73 -7.28 5.76
C LEU A 69 -1.03 -8.42 6.73
N ASN A 70 -2.10 -9.18 6.51
CA ASN A 70 -2.49 -10.28 7.40
C ASN A 70 -1.41 -11.35 7.46
N THR A 71 -0.83 -11.72 6.32
CA THR A 71 0.31 -12.66 6.27
C THR A 71 1.47 -12.18 7.13
N TYR A 72 1.80 -10.89 7.07
CA TYR A 72 2.93 -10.32 7.81
C TYR A 72 2.66 -10.18 9.31
N TRP A 73 1.41 -9.97 9.70
CA TRP A 73 1.00 -10.05 11.10
C TRP A 73 1.18 -11.46 11.67
N SER A 74 0.74 -12.49 10.94
CA SER A 74 0.91 -13.88 11.36
C SER A 74 2.40 -14.27 11.48
N GLU A 75 3.24 -13.82 10.55
CA GLU A 75 4.70 -14.02 10.62
C GLU A 75 5.36 -13.42 11.87
N ILE A 76 4.77 -12.38 12.47
CA ILE A 76 5.26 -11.78 13.71
C ILE A 76 4.46 -12.23 14.94
N GLY A 77 3.73 -13.35 14.83
CA GLY A 77 3.02 -13.97 15.94
C GLY A 77 1.75 -13.23 16.36
N VAL A 78 1.12 -12.50 15.44
CA VAL A 78 -0.19 -11.89 15.64
C VAL A 78 -1.22 -12.70 14.86
N GLU A 79 -2.06 -13.43 15.59
CA GLU A 79 -3.01 -14.42 15.04
C GLU A 79 -4.42 -14.18 15.60
N ASN A 80 -5.42 -14.70 14.90
CA ASN A 80 -6.84 -14.65 15.32
C ASN A 80 -7.32 -13.24 15.66
N ILE A 81 -7.14 -12.30 14.72
CA ILE A 81 -7.50 -10.88 14.85
C ILE A 81 -8.98 -10.68 15.16
N PHE A 82 -9.85 -11.63 14.77
CA PHE A 82 -11.28 -11.60 15.04
C PHE A 82 -11.62 -11.73 16.53
N ASP A 83 -10.72 -12.33 17.32
CA ASP A 83 -10.92 -12.53 18.76
C ASP A 83 -10.36 -11.34 19.57
N PHE A 84 -9.90 -10.28 18.91
CA PHE A 84 -9.29 -9.14 19.60
C PHE A 84 -10.34 -8.34 20.37
N PRO A 85 -10.02 -7.94 21.62
CA PRO A 85 -10.77 -6.89 22.28
C PRO A 85 -10.81 -5.62 21.41
N GLN A 86 -11.91 -4.87 21.47
CA GLN A 86 -12.15 -3.69 20.61
C GLN A 86 -10.96 -2.72 20.53
N ALA A 87 -10.35 -2.39 21.68
CA ALA A 87 -9.21 -1.48 21.74
C ALA A 87 -7.96 -2.03 21.01
N THR A 88 -7.76 -3.34 21.08
CA THR A 88 -6.65 -4.04 20.41
C THR A 88 -6.88 -4.08 18.90
N TYR A 89 -8.12 -4.36 18.48
CA TYR A 89 -8.53 -4.32 17.09
C TYR A 89 -8.33 -2.92 16.48
N TYR A 90 -8.79 -1.88 17.17
CA TYR A 90 -8.63 -0.49 16.72
C TYR A 90 -7.16 -0.10 16.54
N ARG A 91 -6.30 -0.52 17.48
CA ARG A 91 -4.87 -0.30 17.40
C ARG A 91 -4.24 -1.02 16.21
N TRP A 92 -4.61 -2.27 15.98
CA TRP A 92 -4.18 -3.06 14.81
C TRP A 92 -4.58 -2.37 13.49
N GLU A 93 -5.82 -1.89 13.39
CA GLU A 93 -6.33 -1.17 12.21
C GLU A 93 -5.56 0.14 11.97
N LYS A 94 -5.31 0.91 13.03
CA LYS A 94 -4.49 2.12 12.97
C LYS A 94 -3.09 1.83 12.40
N ILE A 95 -2.42 0.78 12.89
CA ILE A 95 -1.10 0.37 12.40
C ILE A 95 -1.16 0.00 10.92
N ASN A 96 -2.16 -0.78 10.50
CA ASN A 96 -2.36 -1.11 9.08
C ASN A 96 -2.50 0.14 8.22
N ASN A 97 -3.33 1.09 8.64
CA ASN A 97 -3.52 2.35 7.93
C ASN A 97 -2.20 3.12 7.79
N MET A 98 -1.38 3.18 8.84
CA MET A 98 -0.06 3.81 8.79
C MET A 98 0.89 3.10 7.82
N VAL A 99 0.92 1.76 7.79
CA VAL A 99 1.73 1.00 6.83
C VAL A 99 1.27 1.26 5.40
N TRP A 100 -0.05 1.29 5.16
CA TRP A 100 -0.62 1.60 3.85
C TRP A 100 -0.30 3.01 3.38
N GLN A 101 -0.32 4.02 4.26
CA GLN A 101 0.11 5.37 3.90
C GLN A 101 1.57 5.40 3.50
N LYS A 102 2.46 4.77 4.26
CA LYS A 102 3.89 4.66 3.89
C LYS A 102 4.10 3.94 2.56
N ALA A 103 3.36 2.87 2.30
CA ALA A 103 3.41 2.15 1.03
C ALA A 103 2.94 3.03 -0.15
N LYS A 104 1.88 3.81 0.06
CA LYS A 104 1.37 4.76 -0.94
C LYS A 104 2.38 5.86 -1.25
N GLU A 105 3.04 6.40 -0.23
CA GLU A 105 4.11 7.39 -0.38
C GLU A 105 5.30 6.80 -1.14
N LEU A 106 5.76 5.60 -0.76
CA LEU A 106 6.85 4.91 -1.45
C LEU A 106 6.50 4.64 -2.92
N LYS A 107 5.27 4.21 -3.21
CA LYS A 107 4.79 4.01 -4.59
C LYS A 107 4.86 5.32 -5.39
N LYS A 108 4.46 6.44 -4.78
CA LYS A 108 4.54 7.75 -5.42
C LYS A 108 5.99 8.17 -5.67
N GLN A 109 6.89 7.93 -4.72
CA GLN A 109 8.32 8.21 -4.84
C GLN A 109 8.95 7.40 -5.98
N ARG A 110 8.74 6.08 -6.01
CA ARG A 110 9.25 5.21 -7.08
C ARG A 110 8.77 5.66 -8.45
N ARG A 111 7.46 5.94 -8.58
CA ARG A 111 6.90 6.44 -9.84
C ARG A 111 7.53 7.77 -10.25
N HIS A 112 7.80 8.66 -9.29
CA HIS A 112 8.47 9.92 -9.58
C HIS A 112 9.92 9.70 -10.04
N GLU A 113 10.68 8.86 -9.35
CA GLU A 113 12.05 8.49 -9.72
C GLU A 113 12.13 7.84 -11.11
N GLU A 114 11.20 6.94 -11.42
CA GLU A 114 11.09 6.32 -12.75
C GLU A 114 10.81 7.37 -13.84
N ILE A 115 9.89 8.31 -13.58
CA ILE A 115 9.59 9.42 -14.49
C ILE A 115 10.81 10.34 -14.65
N GLU A 116 11.53 10.68 -13.59
CA GLU A 116 12.72 11.54 -13.71
C GLU A 116 13.86 10.83 -14.45
N LYS A 117 14.06 9.53 -14.19
CA LYS A 117 15.04 8.72 -14.93
C LYS A 117 14.70 8.65 -16.41
N GLU A 118 13.45 8.29 -16.74
CA GLU A 118 12.96 8.27 -18.12
C GLU A 118 13.12 9.64 -18.79
N ARG A 119 12.89 10.75 -18.06
CA ARG A 119 13.11 12.11 -18.58
C ARG A 119 14.56 12.35 -18.95
N ASN A 120 15.48 12.07 -18.03
CA ASN A 120 16.92 12.28 -18.25
C ASN A 120 17.44 11.42 -19.40
N ASP A 121 16.96 10.18 -19.52
CA ASP A 121 17.28 9.32 -20.65
C ASP A 121 16.68 9.85 -21.96
N SER A 122 15.47 10.42 -21.92
CA SER A 122 14.83 10.99 -23.11
C SER A 122 15.57 12.22 -23.65
N TYR A 123 16.21 13.01 -22.79
CA TYR A 123 16.95 14.21 -23.19
C TYR A 123 18.23 13.91 -23.96
N LYS A 124 18.75 12.67 -23.87
CA LYS A 124 19.87 12.22 -24.70
C LYS A 124 19.53 12.22 -26.19
N PHE A 125 18.25 12.17 -26.54
CA PHE A 125 17.79 12.20 -27.93
C PHE A 125 17.57 13.62 -28.47
N ILE A 126 17.82 14.69 -27.71
CA ILE A 126 17.52 16.05 -28.17
C ILE A 126 18.24 16.38 -29.47
N ASP A 127 19.55 16.14 -29.55
CA ASP A 127 20.32 16.46 -30.75
C ASP A 127 19.90 15.59 -31.94
N ASP A 128 19.69 14.29 -31.74
CA ASP A 128 19.15 13.37 -32.76
C ASP A 128 17.79 13.83 -33.29
N ILE A 129 16.90 14.31 -32.42
CA ILE A 129 15.59 14.83 -32.82
C ILE A 129 15.75 16.12 -33.61
N ILE A 130 16.66 17.01 -33.20
CA ILE A 130 16.94 18.26 -33.93
C ILE A 130 17.47 17.96 -35.33
N GLU A 131 18.36 16.97 -35.47
CA GLU A 131 18.86 16.51 -36.75
C GLU A 131 17.73 15.95 -37.62
N TRP A 132 16.91 15.05 -37.07
CA TRP A 132 15.75 14.51 -37.76
C TRP A 132 14.78 15.61 -38.22
N VAL A 133 14.53 16.63 -37.39
CA VAL A 133 13.69 17.79 -37.76
C VAL A 133 14.29 18.54 -38.95
N LYS A 134 15.61 18.72 -39.01
CA LYS A 134 16.30 19.36 -40.15
C LYS A 134 16.22 18.50 -41.41
N GLU A 135 16.45 17.19 -41.31
CA GLU A 135 16.34 16.24 -42.42
C GLU A 135 14.95 16.26 -43.06
N LYS A 136 13.90 16.41 -42.24
CA LYS A 136 12.51 16.54 -42.72
C LYS A 136 12.16 17.95 -43.22
N GLY A 137 13.11 18.90 -43.23
CA GLY A 137 12.89 20.28 -43.67
C GLY A 137 11.98 21.09 -42.74
N LEU A 138 11.85 20.69 -41.48
CA LEU A 138 10.94 21.30 -40.52
C LEU A 138 11.62 22.47 -39.78
N LYS A 139 10.89 23.57 -39.58
CA LYS A 139 11.38 24.73 -38.81
C LYS A 139 11.19 24.60 -37.30
N LYS A 140 10.27 23.73 -36.86
CA LYS A 140 9.89 23.50 -35.46
C LYS A 140 9.41 22.06 -35.29
N LEU A 141 9.61 21.48 -34.12
CA LEU A 141 9.07 20.17 -33.78
C LEU A 141 7.60 20.34 -33.36
N SER A 142 6.68 19.63 -34.02
CA SER A 142 5.28 19.53 -33.59
C SER A 142 5.09 18.31 -32.67
N LYS A 143 3.99 18.28 -31.91
CA LYS A 143 3.67 17.10 -31.07
C LYS A 143 3.46 15.83 -31.90
N ILE A 144 2.93 15.97 -33.12
CA ILE A 144 2.72 14.83 -34.05
C ILE A 144 4.08 14.33 -34.54
N ASN A 145 4.98 15.23 -34.91
CA ASN A 145 6.32 14.88 -35.39
C ASN A 145 7.14 14.18 -34.30
N LEU A 146 7.03 14.64 -33.04
CA LEU A 146 7.68 13.95 -31.93
C LEU A 146 7.12 12.53 -31.75
N LYS A 147 5.79 12.35 -31.82
CA LYS A 147 5.19 11.02 -31.76
C LYS A 147 5.67 10.12 -32.89
N LEU A 148 5.80 10.66 -34.11
CA LEU A 148 6.32 9.92 -35.26
C LEU A 148 7.77 9.48 -35.03
N TYR A 149 8.65 10.40 -34.62
CA TYR A 149 10.04 10.09 -34.28
C TYR A 149 10.15 9.01 -33.21
N LEU A 150 9.41 9.15 -32.09
CA LEU A 150 9.43 8.17 -31.00
C LEU A 150 8.94 6.79 -31.48
N SER A 151 7.93 6.77 -32.36
CA SER A 151 7.42 5.52 -32.95
C SER A 151 8.44 4.87 -33.90
N GLU A 152 9.12 5.66 -34.75
CA GLU A 152 10.20 5.18 -35.65
C GLU A 152 11.34 4.54 -34.84
N LYS A 153 11.69 5.13 -33.69
CA LYS A 153 12.75 4.64 -32.80
C LYS A 153 12.27 3.58 -31.79
N LYS A 154 10.98 3.23 -31.79
CA LYS A 154 10.35 2.30 -30.83
C LYS A 154 10.58 2.71 -29.37
N ILE A 155 10.56 4.01 -29.10
CA ILE A 155 10.70 4.58 -27.76
C ILE A 155 9.29 4.86 -27.22
N ASP A 156 8.92 4.20 -26.14
CA ASP A 156 7.74 4.59 -25.37
C ASP A 156 8.17 5.54 -24.24
N LEU A 157 7.36 6.58 -24.02
CA LEU A 157 7.62 7.60 -23.01
C LEU A 157 6.32 7.94 -22.29
N ALA A 158 6.40 8.13 -20.98
CA ALA A 158 5.29 8.67 -20.20
C ALA A 158 4.79 10.00 -20.82
N PRO A 159 3.47 10.27 -20.82
CA PRO A 159 2.91 11.49 -21.41
C PRO A 159 3.59 12.79 -20.91
N VAL A 160 3.95 12.83 -19.62
CA VAL A 160 4.64 13.96 -19.00
C VAL A 160 6.02 14.18 -19.62
N ASN A 161 6.79 13.11 -19.82
CA ASN A 161 8.13 13.19 -20.38
C ASN A 161 8.13 13.45 -21.89
N ARG A 162 7.12 12.96 -22.63
CA ARG A 162 6.90 13.38 -24.03
C ARG A 162 6.68 14.89 -24.14
N GLN A 163 5.87 15.45 -23.24
CA GLN A 163 5.62 16.89 -23.21
C GLN A 163 6.88 17.68 -22.81
N ALA A 164 7.65 17.19 -21.84
CA ALA A 164 8.91 17.81 -21.43
C ALA A 164 9.93 17.83 -22.57
N LEU A 165 10.16 16.67 -23.21
CA LEU A 165 11.06 16.53 -24.36
C LEU A 165 10.66 17.44 -25.52
N TYR A 166 9.36 17.51 -25.84
CA TYR A 166 8.83 18.42 -26.86
C TYR A 166 9.20 19.89 -26.60
N LEU A 167 9.08 20.34 -25.34
CA LEU A 167 9.38 21.71 -24.97
C LEU A 167 10.87 21.99 -25.05
N GLU A 168 11.70 21.09 -24.52
CA GLU A 168 13.15 21.28 -24.48
C GLU A 168 13.76 21.26 -25.89
N VAL A 169 13.34 20.34 -26.76
CA VAL A 169 13.81 20.32 -28.16
C VAL A 169 13.46 21.61 -28.89
N ASN A 170 12.24 22.12 -28.72
CA ASN A 170 11.82 23.35 -29.40
C ASN A 170 12.56 24.59 -28.89
N LYS A 171 12.80 24.67 -27.58
CA LYS A 171 13.64 25.70 -26.98
C LYS A 171 15.05 25.66 -27.57
N GLU A 172 15.64 24.48 -27.69
CA GLU A 172 16.98 24.30 -28.24
C GLU A 172 17.05 24.65 -29.75
N ILE A 173 16.01 24.32 -30.52
CA ILE A 173 15.86 24.75 -31.92
C ILE A 173 15.82 26.28 -32.02
N GLU A 174 15.07 26.95 -31.14
CA GLU A 174 14.95 28.42 -31.12
C GLU A 174 16.28 29.08 -30.72
N SER A 175 16.94 28.61 -29.65
CA SER A 175 18.25 29.13 -29.23
C SER A 175 19.35 28.94 -30.28
N LYS A 176 19.32 27.85 -31.06
CA LYS A 176 20.27 27.63 -32.17
C LYS A 176 20.00 28.54 -33.39
N LYS A 177 18.82 29.14 -33.51
CA LYS A 177 18.52 30.16 -34.55
C LYS A 177 19.03 31.54 -34.16
N GLU A 178 18.94 31.91 -32.89
CA GLU A 178 19.40 33.23 -32.40
C GLU A 178 20.92 33.40 -32.44
N LYS A 179 21.67 32.29 -32.49
CA LYS A 179 23.14 32.28 -32.59
C LYS A 179 23.68 32.26 -34.03
N LYS A 180 22.81 32.29 -35.05
CA LYS A 180 23.17 32.32 -36.48
C LYS A 180 22.85 33.68 -37.08
#